data_AF-A0A416VUV7-F1
#
_entry.id   AF-A0A416VUV7-F1
#
_cell.length_a   1.000
_cell.length_b   1.000
_cell.length_c   1.000
_cell.angle_alpha   90.00
_cell.angle_beta   90.00
_cell.angle_gamma   90.00
#
_symmetry.space_group_name_H-M   'P 1'
#
loop_
_entity.id
_entity.type
_entity.pdbx_description
1 polymer ?
#
loop_
_entity_poly.entity_id
_entity_poly.type
_entity_poly.pdbx_seq_one_letter_code
_entity_poly.pdbx_strand_id
1 'polypeptide(L)' 'MNEEVKKEINLILNLLKGSLTQNEVSMGFDNETESLMFFDTATYIKERRFDGFRVKLEELVR' A
#
# COMPACT_ATOMS: atom_id res chain seq x y z
N MET A 1 -18.95 8.20 -9.05
CA MET A 1 -18.85 6.80 -8.57
C MET A 1 -20.14 6.45 -7.85
N ASN A 2 -20.81 5.36 -8.23
CA ASN A 2 -22.02 4.90 -7.54
C ASN A 2 -21.65 4.11 -6.26
N GLU A 3 -22.64 3.80 -5.43
CA GLU A 3 -22.41 3.13 -4.13
C GLU A 3 -21.91 1.68 -4.27
N GLU A 4 -22.28 0.99 -5.35
CA GLU A 4 -21.82 -0.38 -5.59
C GLU A 4 -20.32 -0.42 -5.89
N VAL A 5 -19.85 0.48 -6.77
CA VAL A 5 -18.42 0.65 -7.07
C VAL A 5 -17.63 1.05 -5.82
N LYS A 6 -18.18 1.92 -4.96
CA LYS A 6 -17.53 2.25 -3.68
C LYS A 6 -17.39 1.04 -2.77
N LYS A 7 -18.42 0.19 -2.68
CA LYS A 7 -18.39 -1.02 -1.84
C LYS A 7 -17.35 -2.01 -2.34
N GLU A 8 -17.28 -2.21 -3.65
CA GLU A 8 -16.29 -3.07 -4.29
C GLU A 8 -14.86 -2.61 -4.00
N ILE A 9 -14.55 -1.32 -4.23
CA ILE A 9 -13.22 -0.75 -3.94
C ILE A 9 -12.87 -0.91 -2.45
N ASN A 10 -13.81 -0.63 -1.54
CA ASN A 10 -13.57 -0.79 -0.10
C ASN A 10 -13.31 -2.25 0.29
N LEU A 11 -13.97 -3.22 -0.34
CA LEU A 11 -13.71 -4.64 -0.11
C LEU A 11 -12.25 -5.00 -0.48
N ILE A 12 -11.79 -4.55 -1.65
CA ILE A 12 -10.40 -4.79 -2.10
C ILE A 12 -9.39 -4.11 -1.17
N LEU A 13 -9.64 -2.87 -0.74
CA LEU A 13 -8.78 -2.18 0.22
C LEU A 13 -8.70 -2.90 1.58
N ASN A 14 -9.82 -3.48 2.04
CA ASN A 14 -9.82 -4.30 3.25
C ASN A 14 -9.00 -5.58 3.08
N LEU A 15 -9.08 -6.23 1.92
CA LEU A 15 -8.28 -7.41 1.61
C LEU A 15 -6.79 -7.07 1.57
N LEU A 16 -6.42 -5.95 0.92
CA LEU A 16 -5.06 -5.43 0.92
C LEU A 16 -4.56 -5.19 2.34
N LYS A 17 -5.32 -4.46 3.17
CA LYS A 17 -4.98 -4.21 4.58
C LYS A 17 -4.73 -5.50 5.34
N GLY A 18 -5.60 -6.51 5.17
CA GLY A 18 -5.45 -7.82 5.79
C GLY A 18 -4.13 -8.49 5.40
N SER A 19 -3.84 -8.54 4.10
CA SER A 19 -2.59 -9.11 3.59
C SER A 19 -1.35 -8.39 4.13
N LEU A 20 -1.34 -7.06 4.13
CA LEU A 20 -0.20 -6.28 4.64
C LEU A 20 0.05 -6.53 6.12
N THR A 21 -1.01 -6.48 6.93
CA THR A 21 -0.91 -6.68 8.39
C THR A 21 -0.44 -8.08 8.75
N GLN A 22 -0.94 -9.12 8.05
CA GLN A 22 -0.55 -10.51 8.30
C GLN A 22 0.92 -10.81 7.95
N ASN A 23 1.49 -10.07 6.99
CA ASN A 23 2.86 -10.25 6.53
C ASN A 23 3.83 -9.21 7.13
N GLU A 24 3.41 -8.46 8.15
CA GLU A 24 4.21 -7.41 8.80
C GLU A 24 4.72 -6.33 7.82
N VAL A 25 3.97 -6.06 6.75
CA VAL A 25 4.28 -5.04 5.75
C VAL A 25 3.50 -3.76 6.06
N SER A 26 4.20 -2.63 6.03
CA SER A 26 3.62 -1.29 6.10
C SER A 26 3.54 -0.68 4.70
N MET A 27 2.62 0.28 4.53
CA MET A 27 2.46 1.02 3.27
C MET A 27 2.54 2.53 3.55
N GLY A 28 3.27 3.24 2.70
CA GLY A 28 3.35 4.70 2.69
C GLY A 28 3.12 5.26 1.28
N PHE A 29 2.95 6.58 1.20
CA PHE A 29 2.90 7.30 -0.08
C PHE A 29 4.09 8.24 -0.18
N ASP A 30 4.82 8.14 -1.28
CA ASP A 30 5.93 9.02 -1.62
C ASP A 30 5.44 10.10 -2.61
N ASN A 31 5.38 11.35 -2.13
CA ASN A 31 4.92 12.50 -2.91
C ASN A 31 5.89 12.89 -4.04
N GLU A 32 7.18 12.57 -3.92
CA GLU A 32 8.17 12.96 -4.94
C GLU A 32 8.09 12.06 -6.17
N THR A 33 7.81 10.77 -5.95
CA THR A 33 7.72 9.77 -7.02
C THR A 33 6.29 9.37 -7.37
N GLU A 34 5.30 9.96 -6.70
CA GLU A 34 3.87 9.64 -6.82
C GLU A 34 3.60 8.12 -6.73
N SER A 35 4.27 7.47 -5.77
CA SER A 35 4.25 6.01 -5.63
C SER A 35 3.78 5.54 -4.26
N LEU A 36 3.05 4.42 -4.25
CA LEU A 36 2.83 3.64 -3.05
C LEU A 36 4.09 2.83 -2.75
N MET A 37 4.59 2.94 -1.53
CA MET A 37 5.74 2.19 -1.04
C MET A 37 5.26 1.13 -0.06
N PHE A 38 5.60 -0.13 -0.33
CA PHE A 38 5.38 -1.25 0.57
C PHE A 38 6.72 -1.65 1.16
N PHE A 39 6.80 -1.80 2.47
CA PHE A 39 8.06 -2.08 3.15
C PHE A 39 7.90 -2.95 4.38
N ASP A 40 8.93 -3.75 4.66
CA ASP A 40 9.03 -4.57 5.87
C ASP A 40 9.07 -3.68 7.12
N THR A 41 8.09 -3.89 8.02
CA THR A 41 7.90 -3.01 9.18
C THR A 41 9.01 -3.19 10.20
N ALA A 42 9.46 -4.43 10.44
CA ALA A 42 10.49 -4.73 11.42
C ALA A 42 11.84 -4.11 11.01
N THR A 43 12.20 -4.22 9.74
CA THR A 43 13.39 -3.61 9.14
C THR A 43 13.34 -2.10 9.26
N TYR A 44 12.19 -1.48 8.97
CA TYR A 44 12.05 -0.04 9.13
C TYR A 44 12.19 0.42 10.58
N ILE A 45 11.57 -0.28 11.53
CA ILE A 45 11.68 0.08 12.96
C ILE A 45 13.12 -0.01 13.45
N LYS A 46 13.84 -1.06 13.05
CA LYS A 46 15.20 -1.36 13.51
C LYS A 46 16.25 -0.49 12.84
N GLU A 47 16.17 -0.32 11.52
CA GLU A 47 17.24 0.23 10.69
C GLU A 47 16.87 1.58 10.06
N ARG A 48 15.61 2.02 10.17
CA ARG A 48 15.07 3.18 9.44
C ARG A 48 15.22 3.08 7.93
N ARG A 49 15.32 1.84 7.42
CA ARG A 49 15.41 1.53 6.00
C ARG A 49 14.07 1.06 5.47
N PHE A 50 13.68 1.59 4.32
CA PHE A 50 12.53 1.10 3.56
C PHE A 50 12.99 -0.07 2.67
N ASP A 51 12.69 -1.28 3.11
CA ASP A 51 13.01 -2.52 2.41
C ASP A 51 11.74 -3.15 1.84
N GLY A 52 11.61 -3.17 0.52
CA GLY A 52 10.40 -3.63 -0.16
C GLY A 52 10.31 -3.12 -1.59
N PHE A 53 9.10 -2.78 -2.05
CA PHE A 53 8.85 -2.40 -3.44
C PHE A 53 7.94 -1.17 -3.55
N ARG A 54 7.92 -0.57 -4.74
CA ARG A 54 7.10 0.60 -5.07
C ARG A 54 6.17 0.28 -6.22
N VAL A 55 5.00 0.91 -6.22
CA VAL A 55 4.04 0.89 -7.32
C VAL A 55 3.62 2.33 -7.60
N LYS A 56 3.76 2.80 -8.83
CA LYS A 56 3.35 4.16 -9.16
C LYS A 56 1.83 4.25 -9.27
N LEU A 57 1.26 5.40 -8.89
CA LEU A 57 -0.18 5.60 -9.04
C LEU A 57 -0.65 5.48 -10.50
N GLU A 58 0.15 5.98 -11.45
CA GLU A 58 -0.12 5.88 -12.90
C GLU A 58 -0.21 4.43 -13.42
N GLU A 59 0.37 3.46 -12.72
CA GLU A 59 0.31 2.04 -13.10
C GLU A 59 -0.98 1.36 -12.59
N LEU A 60 -1.61 1.93 -11.55
CA LEU A 60 -2.80 1.37 -10.91
C LEU A 60 -4.11 1.89 -11.52
N VAL A 61 -4.11 3.14 -11.99
CA VAL A 61 -5.30 3.82 -12.48
C VAL A 61 -4.98 4.59 -13.76
N ARG A 62 -6.02 4.80 -14.59
CA ARG A 62 -5.96 5.62 -15.80
C ARG A 62 -6.58 6.99 -15.56
#